data_AF-A0A968W0K3-F1
#
_entry.id   AF-A0A968W0K3-F1
#
_cell.length_a   1.000
_cell.length_b   1.000
_cell.length_c   1.000
_cell.angle_alpha   90.00
_cell.angle_beta   90.00
_cell.angle_gamma   90.00
#
_symmetry.space_group_name_H-M   'P 1'
#
loop_
_entity.id
_entity.type
_entity.pdbx_description
1 polymer ?
#
loop_
_entity_poly.entity_id
_entity_poly.type
_entity_poly.pdbx_seq_one_letter_code
_entity_poly.pdbx_strand_id
1 'polypeptide(L)'
;MKNLLQQTIDLLKQKVKENLEVIKVNQVDIKAILKEPTSDLRTRRFDEKYQYNKELLGQNNDFINIQLALINFLEKYKDTPVLDEGIEVENVYDPFSKDDAFELTVMGKLTYNHQHPFYHDSDFFNNLMVYYQQNEAYEKCGELLKTKK
;
A
#
# COMPACT_ATOMS: atom_id res chain seq x y z
N MET A 1 7.04 -11.69 -7.04
CA MET A 1 6.04 -10.60 -7.20
C MET A 1 4.79 -11.02 -7.98
N LYS A 2 4.94 -11.62 -9.16
CA LYS A 2 3.84 -12.00 -10.06
C LYS A 2 2.74 -12.86 -9.41
N ASN A 3 3.12 -13.87 -8.63
CA ASN A 3 2.17 -14.72 -7.90
C ASN A 3 1.33 -13.96 -6.88
N LEU A 4 1.93 -13.01 -6.13
CA LEU A 4 1.19 -12.21 -5.15
C LEU A 4 0.17 -11.27 -5.82
N LEU A 5 0.55 -10.66 -6.95
CA LEU A 5 -0.35 -9.82 -7.73
C LEU A 5 -1.51 -10.64 -8.31
N GLN A 6 -1.24 -11.86 -8.77
CA GLN A 6 -2.26 -12.78 -9.25
C GLN A 6 -3.22 -13.22 -8.13
N GLN A 7 -2.69 -13.58 -6.96
CA GLN A 7 -3.50 -13.88 -5.77
C GLN A 7 -4.36 -12.70 -5.33
N THR A 8 -3.83 -11.48 -5.41
CA THR A 8 -4.56 -10.26 -5.08
C THR A 8 -5.71 -10.04 -6.08
N ILE A 9 -5.47 -10.22 -7.38
CA ILE A 9 -6.51 -10.16 -8.41
C ILE A 9 -7.61 -11.18 -8.13
N ASP A 10 -7.25 -12.42 -7.77
CA ASP A 10 -8.22 -13.48 -7.51
C ASP A 10 -9.04 -13.22 -6.24
N LEU A 11 -8.43 -12.65 -5.19
CA LEU A 11 -9.14 -12.19 -3.99
C LEU A 11 -10.13 -11.06 -4.33
N LEU A 12 -9.73 -10.09 -5.14
CA LEU A 12 -10.61 -8.99 -5.57
C LEU A 12 -11.78 -9.52 -6.41
N LYS A 13 -11.55 -10.49 -7.31
CA LYS A 13 -12.62 -11.18 -8.04
C LYS A 13 -13.59 -11.89 -7.11
N GLN A 14 -13.06 -12.56 -6.08
CA GLN A 14 -13.90 -13.22 -5.08
C GLN A 14 -14.78 -12.21 -4.35
N LYS A 15 -14.23 -11.07 -3.92
CA LYS A 15 -15.01 -10.01 -3.26
C LYS A 15 -16.10 -9.42 -4.14
N VAL A 16 -15.83 -9.22 -5.43
CA VAL A 16 -16.87 -8.80 -6.39
C VAL A 16 -17.99 -9.84 -6.46
N LYS A 17 -17.67 -11.14 -6.52
CA LYS A 17 -18.67 -12.21 -6.53
C LYS A 17 -19.50 -12.24 -5.24
N GLU A 18 -18.86 -12.16 -4.07
CA GLU A 18 -19.54 -12.11 -2.77
C GLU A 18 -20.53 -10.94 -2.71
N ASN A 19 -20.09 -9.75 -3.11
CA ASN A 19 -20.94 -8.56 -3.15
C ASN A 19 -22.13 -8.71 -4.12
N LEU A 20 -21.91 -9.34 -5.28
CA LEU A 20 -22.99 -9.60 -6.24
C LEU A 20 -24.04 -10.57 -5.69
N GLU A 21 -23.65 -11.59 -4.93
CA GLU A 21 -24.61 -12.48 -4.27
C GLU A 21 -25.45 -11.75 -3.22
N VAL A 22 -24.83 -10.87 -2.43
CA VAL A 22 -25.55 -10.02 -1.49
C VAL A 22 -26.54 -9.09 -2.21
N ILE A 23 -26.13 -8.48 -3.33
CA ILE A 23 -27.02 -7.65 -4.15
C ILE A 23 -28.20 -8.47 -4.68
N LYS A 24 -27.98 -9.70 -5.15
CA LYS A 24 -29.06 -10.58 -5.64
C LYS A 24 -30.06 -10.90 -4.53
N VAL A 25 -29.59 -11.24 -3.33
CA VAL A 25 -30.46 -11.49 -2.16
C VAL A 25 -31.27 -10.23 -1.84
N ASN A 26 -30.62 -9.07 -1.77
CA ASN A 26 -31.31 -7.80 -1.52
C ASN A 26 -32.31 -7.45 -2.63
N GLN A 27 -32.06 -7.81 -3.88
CA GLN A 27 -33.03 -7.61 -4.97
C GLN A 27 -34.29 -8.47 -4.78
N VAL A 28 -34.15 -9.70 -4.27
CA VAL A 28 -35.31 -10.54 -3.93
C VAL A 28 -36.10 -9.90 -2.78
N ASP A 29 -35.41 -9.45 -1.73
CA ASP A 29 -36.01 -8.74 -0.60
C ASP A 29 -36.75 -7.47 -1.05
N ILE A 30 -36.11 -6.64 -1.89
CA ILE A 30 -36.71 -5.43 -2.45
C ILE A 30 -37.98 -5.76 -3.24
N LYS A 31 -37.95 -6.81 -4.09
CA LYS A 31 -39.16 -7.26 -4.82
C LYS A 31 -40.28 -7.71 -3.89
N ALA A 32 -39.96 -8.29 -2.73
CA ALA A 32 -40.94 -8.65 -1.72
C ALA A 32 -41.52 -7.40 -1.03
N ILE A 33 -40.66 -6.47 -0.59
CA ILE A 33 -41.05 -5.19 0.03
C ILE A 33 -41.94 -4.36 -0.92
N LEU A 34 -41.67 -4.40 -2.22
CA LEU A 34 -42.47 -3.67 -3.20
C LEU A 34 -43.92 -4.17 -3.31
N LYS A 35 -44.20 -5.43 -2.96
CA LYS A 35 -45.55 -6.03 -2.93
C LYS A 35 -46.33 -5.68 -1.65
N GLU A 36 -45.66 -5.21 -0.61
CA GLU A 36 -46.31 -4.76 0.63
C GLU A 36 -47.08 -3.44 0.38
N PRO A 37 -48.19 -3.19 1.09
CA PRO A 37 -48.90 -1.92 1.03
C PRO A 37 -48.00 -0.76 1.45
N THR A 38 -48.23 0.41 0.85
CA THR A 38 -47.36 1.57 1.05
C THR A 38 -47.45 2.05 2.49
N SER A 39 -46.32 2.07 3.19
CA SER A 39 -46.18 2.52 4.57
C SER A 39 -44.80 3.13 4.77
N ASP A 40 -44.65 3.98 5.79
CA ASP A 40 -43.36 4.60 6.10
C ASP A 40 -42.29 3.55 6.45
N LEU A 41 -42.70 2.47 7.12
CA LEU A 41 -41.82 1.35 7.46
C LEU A 41 -41.32 0.61 6.20
N ARG A 42 -42.21 0.39 5.22
CA ARG A 42 -41.84 -0.20 3.93
C ARG A 42 -40.82 0.68 3.21
N THR A 43 -41.07 1.99 3.13
CA THR A 43 -40.18 2.95 2.46
C THR A 43 -38.79 2.93 3.08
N ARG A 44 -38.69 2.96 4.42
CA ARG A 44 -37.40 2.86 5.12
C ARG A 44 -36.65 1.56 4.81
N ARG A 45 -37.31 0.40 4.89
CA ARG A 45 -36.70 -0.91 4.59
C ARG A 45 -36.22 -0.99 3.14
N PHE A 46 -36.99 -0.42 2.22
CA PHE A 46 -36.60 -0.34 0.81
C PHE A 46 -35.35 0.54 0.65
N ASP A 47 -35.35 1.73 1.23
CA ASP A 47 -34.25 2.69 1.11
C ASP A 47 -32.96 2.12 1.70
N GLU A 48 -33.01 1.47 2.87
CA GLU A 48 -31.87 0.82 3.49
C GLU A 48 -31.22 -0.21 2.57
N LYS A 49 -32.03 -1.14 2.02
CA LYS A 49 -31.55 -2.18 1.11
C LYS A 49 -31.04 -1.60 -0.22
N TYR A 50 -31.68 -0.53 -0.70
CA TYR A 50 -31.28 0.15 -1.92
C TYR A 50 -29.94 0.88 -1.76
N GLN A 51 -29.76 1.65 -0.67
CA GLN A 51 -28.51 2.34 -0.39
C GLN A 51 -27.37 1.35 -0.17
N TYR A 52 -27.61 0.26 0.57
CA TYR A 52 -26.59 -0.76 0.78
C TYR A 52 -26.16 -1.42 -0.54
N ASN A 53 -27.11 -1.71 -1.44
CA ASN A 53 -26.76 -2.20 -2.78
C ASN A 53 -25.93 -1.19 -3.58
N LYS A 54 -26.23 0.11 -3.46
CA LYS A 54 -25.49 1.18 -4.12
C LYS A 54 -24.04 1.25 -3.62
N GLU A 55 -23.83 1.10 -2.32
CA GLU A 55 -22.49 1.05 -1.72
C GLU A 55 -21.70 -0.16 -2.22
N LEU A 56 -22.31 -1.35 -2.25
CA LEU A 56 -21.66 -2.56 -2.76
C LEU A 56 -21.27 -2.44 -4.24
N LEU A 57 -22.11 -1.79 -5.06
CA LEU A 57 -21.78 -1.50 -6.46
C LEU A 57 -20.60 -0.52 -6.58
N GLY A 58 -20.52 0.48 -5.71
CA GLY A 58 -19.38 1.39 -5.62
C GLY A 58 -18.09 0.64 -5.28
N GLN A 59 -18.11 -0.19 -4.24
CA GLN A 59 -16.97 -1.03 -3.86
C GLN A 59 -16.54 -1.98 -4.98
N ASN A 60 -17.50 -2.60 -5.68
CA ASN A 60 -17.20 -3.47 -6.81
C ASN A 60 -16.51 -2.71 -7.95
N ASN A 61 -16.96 -1.49 -8.24
CA ASN A 61 -16.30 -0.64 -9.23
C ASN A 61 -14.84 -0.37 -8.84
N ASP A 62 -14.58 -0.04 -7.58
CA ASP A 62 -13.22 0.19 -7.08
C ASP A 62 -12.35 -1.08 -7.17
N PHE A 63 -12.88 -2.24 -6.78
CA PHE A 63 -12.17 -3.52 -6.90
C PHE A 63 -11.85 -3.86 -8.36
N ILE A 64 -12.75 -3.58 -9.30
CA ILE A 64 -12.53 -3.80 -10.73
C ILE A 64 -11.45 -2.84 -11.24
N ASN A 65 -11.47 -1.57 -10.83
CA ASN A 65 -10.45 -0.60 -11.22
C ASN A 65 -9.05 -1.01 -10.74
N ILE A 66 -8.95 -1.50 -9.50
CA ILE A 66 -7.69 -2.03 -8.97
C ILE A 66 -7.25 -3.27 -9.77
N GLN A 67 -8.16 -4.19 -10.07
CA GLN A 67 -7.85 -5.36 -10.90
C GLN A 67 -7.30 -4.94 -12.27
N LEU A 68 -7.93 -3.97 -12.94
CA LEU A 68 -7.46 -3.45 -14.23
C LEU A 68 -6.07 -2.80 -14.11
N ALA A 69 -5.83 -2.03 -13.06
CA ALA A 69 -4.52 -1.43 -12.81
C ALA A 69 -3.43 -2.51 -12.61
N LEU A 70 -3.73 -3.56 -11.86
CA LEU A 70 -2.82 -4.69 -11.63
C LEU A 70 -2.57 -5.49 -12.91
N ILE A 71 -3.61 -5.74 -13.72
CA ILE A 71 -3.48 -6.42 -15.02
C ILE A 71 -2.61 -5.59 -15.96
N ASN A 72 -2.89 -4.29 -16.09
CA ASN A 72 -2.10 -3.38 -16.93
C ASN A 72 -0.63 -3.32 -16.47
N PHE A 73 -0.39 -3.34 -15.15
CA PHE A 73 0.96 -3.42 -14.60
C PHE A 73 1.63 -4.73 -15.01
N LEU A 74 0.96 -5.88 -14.82
CA LEU A 74 1.49 -7.18 -15.22
C LEU A 74 1.80 -7.24 -16.71
N GLU A 75 0.93 -6.71 -17.57
CA GLU A 75 1.14 -6.68 -19.02
C GLU A 75 2.28 -5.76 -19.44
N LYS A 76 2.39 -4.58 -18.81
CA LYS A 76 3.45 -3.60 -19.12
C LYS A 76 4.84 -4.10 -18.76
N TYR A 77 4.95 -4.87 -17.68
CA TYR A 77 6.22 -5.33 -17.14
C TYR A 77 6.50 -6.82 -17.40
N LYS A 78 5.65 -7.50 -18.18
CA LYS A 78 5.74 -8.96 -18.43
C LYS A 78 7.08 -9.43 -19.01
N ASP A 79 7.75 -8.55 -19.78
CA ASP A 79 9.02 -8.81 -20.45
C ASP A 79 10.20 -8.15 -19.71
N THR A 80 9.98 -7.64 -18.51
CA THR A 80 11.00 -7.00 -17.67
C THR A 80 11.40 -7.91 -16.51
N PRO A 81 12.67 -7.87 -16.06
CA PRO A 81 13.15 -8.70 -14.96
C PRO A 81 12.45 -8.42 -13.63
N VAL A 82 11.67 -7.33 -13.52
CA VAL A 82 10.82 -6.98 -12.37
C VAL A 82 9.80 -8.08 -12.04
N LEU A 83 9.36 -8.85 -13.03
CA LEU A 83 8.36 -9.91 -12.88
C LEU A 83 8.94 -11.33 -12.97
N ASP A 84 10.21 -11.49 -13.34
CA ASP A 84 10.87 -12.79 -13.39
C ASP A 84 11.16 -13.30 -11.98
N GLU A 85 10.94 -14.59 -11.77
CA GLU A 85 11.00 -15.29 -10.47
C GLU A 85 12.44 -15.43 -9.91
N GLY A 86 13.39 -14.65 -10.41
CA GLY A 86 14.76 -14.54 -9.89
C GLY A 86 15.00 -13.32 -8.99
N ILE A 87 14.03 -12.41 -8.87
CA ILE A 87 14.06 -11.37 -7.83
C ILE A 87 13.18 -11.87 -6.70
N GLU A 88 13.81 -12.46 -5.68
CA GLU A 88 13.21 -12.58 -4.36
C GLU A 88 12.70 -11.20 -3.98
N VAL A 89 11.38 -11.01 -4.05
CA VAL A 89 10.76 -9.89 -3.36
C VAL A 89 10.82 -10.30 -1.90
N GLU A 90 11.94 -9.96 -1.26
CA GLU A 90 12.05 -10.01 0.18
C GLU A 90 10.83 -9.31 0.77
N ASN A 91 10.27 -9.95 1.79
CA ASN A 91 9.14 -9.46 2.56
C ASN A 91 9.26 -7.95 2.78
N VAL A 92 8.21 -7.20 2.47
CA VAL A 92 8.07 -5.76 2.78
C VAL A 92 7.81 -5.56 4.28
N TYR A 93 8.56 -6.27 5.12
CA TYR A 93 8.67 -6.09 6.56
C TYR A 93 10.18 -6.05 6.91
N ASP A 94 10.79 -4.93 6.48
CA ASP A 94 11.98 -4.22 7.00
C ASP A 94 13.39 -4.89 6.91
N PRO A 95 14.51 -4.12 6.81
CA PRO A 95 14.60 -2.66 6.96
C PRO A 95 15.44 -1.90 5.93
N PHE A 96 15.13 -0.61 5.79
CA PHE A 96 16.02 0.46 5.30
C PHE A 96 17.50 0.07 5.49
N SER A 97 18.21 -0.33 4.42
CA SER A 97 19.53 -0.91 4.60
C SER A 97 20.50 0.14 5.15
N LYS A 98 21.53 -0.31 5.89
CA LYS A 98 22.53 0.59 6.46
C LYS A 98 23.22 1.41 5.36
N ASP A 99 23.41 0.82 4.17
CA ASP A 99 23.99 1.50 3.02
C ASP A 99 23.03 2.53 2.41
N ASP A 100 21.74 2.21 2.28
CA ASP A 100 20.73 3.17 1.80
C ASP A 100 20.57 4.36 2.75
N ALA A 101 20.52 4.11 4.06
CA ALA A 101 20.49 5.16 5.06
C ALA A 101 21.73 6.04 4.99
N PHE A 102 22.90 5.44 4.71
CA PHE A 102 24.15 6.15 4.55
C PHE A 102 24.10 7.10 3.36
N GLU A 103 23.74 6.58 2.18
CA GLU A 103 23.62 7.37 0.95
C GLU A 103 22.61 8.52 1.13
N LEU A 104 21.44 8.24 1.68
CA LEU A 104 20.41 9.25 1.90
C LEU A 104 20.85 10.32 2.90
N THR A 105 21.67 9.95 3.90
CA THR A 105 22.22 10.89 4.86
C THR A 105 23.29 11.78 4.24
N VAL A 106 24.16 11.20 3.43
CA VAL A 106 25.18 11.94 2.65
C VAL A 106 24.55 12.87 1.63
N MET A 107 23.46 12.44 0.97
CA MET A 107 22.68 13.26 0.03
C MET A 107 21.87 14.37 0.73
N GLY A 108 21.84 14.41 2.06
CA GLY A 108 21.06 15.38 2.84
C GLY A 108 19.54 15.13 2.81
N LYS A 109 19.08 13.98 2.32
CA LYS A 109 17.67 13.58 2.29
C LYS A 109 17.22 12.99 3.62
N LEU A 110 18.17 12.46 4.40
CA LEU A 110 17.95 11.93 5.74
C LEU A 110 18.84 12.69 6.73
N THR A 111 18.25 13.25 7.78
CA THR A 111 19.01 14.00 8.79
C THR A 111 19.50 13.05 9.88
N TYR A 112 20.80 13.08 10.19
CA TYR A 112 21.35 12.31 11.30
C TYR A 112 21.02 12.98 12.63
N ASN A 113 20.00 12.49 13.33
CA ASN A 113 19.53 12.96 14.64
C ASN A 113 18.97 11.79 15.48
N HIS A 114 18.41 12.04 16.66
CA HIS A 114 17.88 11.01 17.56
C HIS A 114 16.75 10.15 16.98
N GLN A 115 16.14 10.55 15.86
CA GLN A 115 15.12 9.79 15.14
C GLN A 115 15.71 8.98 13.97
N HIS A 116 17.01 9.10 13.72
CA HIS A 116 17.67 8.38 12.65
C HIS A 116 17.71 6.88 12.95
N PRO A 117 17.36 5.99 11.99
CA PRO A 117 17.29 4.54 12.23
C PRO A 117 18.59 3.95 12.81
N PHE A 118 19.73 4.48 12.36
CA PHE A 118 21.08 4.09 12.81
C PHE A 118 21.73 5.12 13.75
N TYR A 119 20.96 5.92 14.49
CA TYR A 119 21.51 6.94 15.38
C TYR A 119 22.41 6.36 16.48
N HIS A 120 22.01 5.22 17.05
CA HIS A 120 22.75 4.57 18.14
C HIS A 120 23.88 3.64 17.65
N ASP A 121 24.08 3.53 16.33
CA ASP A 121 25.12 2.71 15.73
C ASP A 121 26.43 3.52 15.61
N SER A 122 27.43 3.14 16.41
CA SER A 122 28.74 3.79 16.42
C SER A 122 29.50 3.63 15.11
N ASP A 123 29.34 2.51 14.42
CA ASP A 123 30.06 2.22 13.19
C ASP A 123 29.47 3.05 12.04
N PHE A 124 28.14 3.22 12.03
CA PHE A 124 27.47 4.11 11.09
C PHE A 124 27.96 5.56 11.24
N PHE A 125 28.05 6.04 12.49
CA PHE A 125 28.56 7.38 12.78
C PHE A 125 30.01 7.56 12.31
N ASN A 126 30.87 6.60 12.61
CA ASN A 126 32.28 6.64 12.23
C ASN A 126 32.43 6.64 10.71
N ASN A 127 31.64 5.84 10.00
CA ASN A 127 31.65 5.82 8.54
C ASN A 127 31.22 7.18 7.95
N LEU A 128 30.20 7.83 8.53
CA LEU A 128 29.76 9.16 8.06
C LEU A 128 30.85 10.21 8.30
N MET A 129 31.53 10.14 9.45
CA MET A 129 32.66 11.01 9.77
C MET A 129 33.82 10.82 8.79
N VAL A 130 34.20 9.57 8.49
CA VAL A 130 35.26 9.26 7.52
C VAL A 130 34.89 9.78 6.13
N TYR A 131 33.65 9.58 5.70
CA TYR A 131 33.18 10.07 4.40
C TYR A 131 33.24 11.60 4.29
N TYR A 132 32.71 12.32 5.28
CA TYR A 132 32.75 13.79 5.25
C TYR A 132 34.18 14.34 5.41
N GLN A 133 35.06 13.63 6.12
CA GLN A 133 36.50 13.98 6.17
C GLN A 133 37.20 13.79 4.82
N GLN A 134 36.93 12.68 4.13
CA GLN A 134 37.50 12.39 2.80
C GLN A 134 37.03 13.37 1.73
N ASN A 135 35.79 13.87 1.85
CA ASN A 135 35.22 14.87 0.95
C ASN A 135 35.44 16.32 1.41
N GLU A 136 36.30 16.55 2.41
CA GLU A 136 36.62 17.88 2.96
C GLU A 136 35.40 18.69 3.46
N ALA A 137 34.30 17.99 3.77
CA ALA A 137 33.04 18.56 4.23
C ALA A 137 33.05 18.79 5.76
N TYR A 138 34.02 19.57 6.24
CA TYR A 138 34.26 19.78 7.68
C TYR A 138 33.08 20.41 8.45
N GLU A 139 32.21 21.17 7.77
CA GLU A 139 30.98 21.71 8.35
C GLU A 139 30.03 20.59 8.81
N LYS A 140 29.88 19.53 7.99
CA LYS A 140 29.05 18.37 8.31
C LYS A 140 29.63 17.54 9.44
N CYS A 141 30.95 17.40 9.51
CA CYS A 141 31.62 16.82 10.67
C CYS A 141 31.30 17.59 11.97
N GLY A 142 31.29 18.93 11.89
CA GLY A 142 30.93 19.78 13.02
C GLY A 142 29.47 19.61 13.46
N GLU A 143 28.53 19.45 12.52
CA GLU A 143 27.13 19.16 12.82
C GLU A 143 26.96 17.80 13.51
N LEU A 144 27.59 16.75 12.97
CA LEU A 144 27.53 15.38 13.53
C LEU A 144 28.06 15.31 14.98
N LEU A 145 29.14 16.03 15.27
CA LEU A 145 29.70 16.10 16.62
C LEU A 145 28.81 16.87 17.60
N LYS A 146 28.02 17.83 17.13
CA LYS A 146 27.04 18.55 17.96
C LYS A 146 25.85 17.67 18.30
N THR A 147 25.40 16.83 17.38
CA THR A 147 24.27 15.93 17.61
C THR A 147 24.54 14.82 18.63
N LYS A 148 25.80 14.41 18.82
CA LYS A 148 26.19 13.33 19.75
C LYS A 148 26.56 13.84 21.17
N LYS A 149 26.46 15.14 21.42
CA LYS A 149 26.65 15.74 22.75
C LYS A 149 25.34 15.69 23.54
#